data_AF-A0A6P1DYS8-F1
#
_entry.id   AF-A0A6P1DYS8-F1
#
_cell.length_a   1.000
_cell.length_b   1.000
_cell.length_c   1.000
_cell.angle_alpha   90.00
_cell.angle_beta   90.00
_cell.angle_gamma   90.00
#
_symmetry.space_group_name_H-M   'P 1'
#
loop_
_entity.id
_entity.type
_entity.pdbx_description
1 polymer ?
#
loop_
_entity_poly.entity_id
_entity_poly.type
_entity_poly.pdbx_seq_one_letter_code
_entity_poly.pdbx_strand_id
1 'polypeptide(L)'
;MQIRDLKKQLLRPAILVLCIGAACSAHALSLVVDGGEIAGVLAVEIQGQSYDVTFTDGSFNDAYPAGLNGYGPLARDVAAALLAASEDGAISADPKWQPGLQLRGCEGDGSCTILIPDHSGGEAPVAQITFAVEVIYSMGQFRSVTPKLWPFDASTDTKHMPDMLFAIITPAR
;
A
#
# COMPACT_ATOMS: atom_id res chain seq x y z
N MET A 1 20.23 7.63 -78.69
CA MET A 1 19.30 8.74 -78.93
C MET A 1 18.04 8.47 -78.10
N GLN A 2 17.56 9.30 -77.19
CA GLN A 2 18.00 10.50 -76.49
C GLN A 2 16.96 10.66 -75.36
N ILE A 3 17.41 11.03 -74.16
CA ILE A 3 16.73 11.93 -73.18
C ILE A 3 15.39 11.45 -72.58
N ARG A 4 15.35 11.19 -71.27
CA ARG A 4 14.81 12.12 -70.24
C ARG A 4 14.96 11.57 -68.82
N ASP A 5 16.06 12.00 -68.20
CA ASP A 5 16.08 12.43 -66.80
C ASP A 5 14.95 13.43 -66.53
N LEU A 6 14.19 13.22 -65.45
CA LEU A 6 13.81 14.27 -64.48
C LEU A 6 12.92 13.66 -63.39
N LYS A 7 13.42 13.55 -62.17
CA LYS A 7 12.87 14.30 -61.01
C LYS A 7 13.64 13.95 -59.74
N LYS A 8 14.45 14.93 -59.33
CA LYS A 8 14.85 15.14 -57.94
C LYS A 8 13.60 15.16 -57.06
N GLN A 9 13.59 14.38 -55.99
CA GLN A 9 12.90 14.78 -54.78
C GLN A 9 13.62 14.19 -53.57
N LEU A 10 14.32 15.09 -52.88
CA LEU A 10 14.82 14.93 -51.53
C LEU A 10 13.68 14.40 -50.65
N LEU A 11 13.77 13.16 -50.19
CA LEU A 11 13.04 12.73 -49.01
C LEU A 11 13.98 12.76 -47.81
N ARG A 12 13.59 13.60 -46.87
CA ARG A 12 14.20 13.94 -45.59
C ARG A 12 14.50 12.68 -44.76
N PRO A 13 15.55 12.69 -43.92
CA PRO A 13 15.72 11.66 -42.91
C PRO A 13 14.49 11.65 -42.00
N ALA A 14 13.81 10.51 -41.96
CA ALA A 14 12.77 10.25 -40.98
C ALA A 14 13.42 10.33 -39.59
N ILE A 15 13.08 11.37 -38.84
CA ILE A 15 13.36 11.43 -37.41
C ILE A 15 12.50 10.33 -36.79
N LEU A 16 13.12 9.19 -36.53
CA LEU A 16 12.59 8.15 -35.67
C LEU A 16 12.49 8.80 -34.28
N VAL A 17 11.30 9.29 -33.92
CA VAL A 17 11.01 9.64 -32.53
C VAL A 17 11.02 8.32 -31.79
N LEU A 18 12.16 8.02 -31.17
CA LEU A 18 12.27 7.00 -30.14
C LEU A 18 11.32 7.46 -29.02
N CYS A 19 10.16 6.84 -28.92
CA CYS A 19 9.36 6.90 -27.70
C CYS A 19 10.20 6.23 -26.62
N ILE A 20 11.05 7.00 -25.95
CA ILE A 20 11.71 6.59 -24.73
C ILE A 20 10.58 6.42 -23.73
N GLY A 21 10.20 5.16 -23.53
CA GLY A 21 9.23 4.78 -22.53
C GLY A 21 9.68 5.28 -21.18
N ALA A 22 8.86 6.13 -20.57
CA ALA A 22 8.75 6.15 -19.13
C ALA A 22 7.57 5.22 -18.77
N ALA A 23 7.74 3.92 -19.06
CA ALA A 23 7.04 2.90 -18.28
C ALA A 23 7.83 2.79 -16.97
N CYS A 24 7.60 3.73 -16.07
CA CYS A 24 8.12 3.67 -14.72
C CYS A 24 6.97 3.95 -13.76
N SER A 25 5.94 3.12 -13.83
CA SER A 25 5.15 2.81 -12.63
C SER A 25 5.85 1.66 -11.93
N ALA A 26 7.14 1.84 -11.60
CA ALA A 26 7.78 0.97 -10.64
C ALA A 26 7.28 1.45 -9.28
N HIS A 27 6.09 0.99 -8.88
CA HIS A 27 5.65 1.10 -7.49
C HIS A 27 6.67 0.30 -6.69
N ALA A 28 7.72 0.96 -6.20
CA ALA A 28 8.74 0.32 -5.39
C ALA A 28 8.05 -0.09 -4.10
N LEU A 29 7.67 -1.36 -4.00
CA LEU A 29 7.01 -1.92 -2.85
C LEU A 29 7.68 -3.24 -2.56
N SER A 30 8.01 -3.49 -1.30
CA SER A 30 8.51 -4.80 -0.88
C SER A 30 7.86 -5.30 0.38
N LEU A 31 7.54 -6.59 0.41
CA LEU A 31 7.01 -7.23 1.61
C LEU A 31 8.10 -7.32 2.69
N VAL A 32 7.71 -7.05 3.92
CA VAL A 32 8.48 -7.44 5.10
C VAL A 32 7.95 -8.78 5.54
N VAL A 33 8.67 -9.85 5.24
CA VAL A 33 8.34 -11.21 5.68
C VAL A 33 9.33 -11.61 6.76
N ASP A 34 8.83 -11.97 7.92
CA ASP A 34 9.62 -12.45 9.05
C ASP A 34 8.86 -13.60 9.75
N GLY A 35 9.56 -14.69 10.05
CA GLY A 35 8.93 -15.92 10.57
C GLY A 35 7.94 -16.62 9.62
N GLY A 36 7.91 -16.25 8.33
CA GLY A 36 6.91 -16.76 7.37
C GLY A 36 5.59 -15.97 7.39
N GLU A 37 5.58 -14.81 8.04
CA GLU A 37 4.42 -13.92 8.13
C GLU A 37 4.78 -12.54 7.58
N ILE A 38 3.80 -11.86 7.00
CA ILE A 38 3.93 -10.48 6.52
C ILE A 38 3.79 -9.55 7.71
N ALA A 39 4.88 -8.91 8.10
CA ALA A 39 4.93 -7.91 9.17
C ALA A 39 4.69 -6.48 8.65
N GLY A 40 4.74 -6.26 7.34
CA GLY A 40 4.61 -4.93 6.76
C GLY A 40 4.95 -4.87 5.28
N VAL A 41 5.02 -3.64 4.78
CA VAL A 41 5.27 -3.29 3.39
C VAL A 41 6.17 -2.06 3.37
N LEU A 42 7.31 -2.15 2.69
CA LEU A 42 8.27 -1.07 2.55
C LEU A 42 8.05 -0.27 1.27
N ALA A 43 8.52 0.97 1.31
CA ALA A 43 8.69 1.85 0.18
C ALA A 43 7.41 2.28 -0.59
N VAL A 44 6.22 2.07 -0.03
CA VAL A 44 4.92 2.45 -0.61
C VAL A 44 4.95 3.89 -1.13
N GLU A 45 4.94 4.03 -2.46
CA GLU A 45 5.04 5.35 -3.10
C GLU A 45 3.68 6.03 -3.18
N ILE A 46 3.60 7.25 -2.63
CA ILE A 46 2.42 8.10 -2.62
C ILE A 46 2.85 9.51 -2.99
N GLN A 47 2.35 9.99 -4.14
CA GLN A 47 2.58 11.36 -4.63
C GLN A 47 4.08 11.76 -4.66
N GLY A 48 4.96 10.82 -5.05
CA GLY A 48 6.41 11.05 -5.11
C GLY A 48 7.13 11.05 -3.76
N GLN A 49 6.46 10.61 -2.69
CA GLN A 49 7.06 10.32 -1.38
C GLN A 49 6.94 8.82 -1.11
N SER A 50 7.88 8.27 -0.35
CA SER A 50 7.92 6.83 -0.05
C SER A 50 7.68 6.60 1.44
N TYR A 51 6.86 5.61 1.75
CA TYR A 51 6.43 5.28 3.12
C TYR A 51 6.61 3.80 3.43
N ASP A 52 7.04 3.52 4.66
CA ASP A 52 7.03 2.17 5.22
C ASP A 52 5.75 2.00 6.05
N VAL A 53 5.12 0.84 5.89
CA VAL A 53 3.88 0.44 6.57
C VAL A 53 4.17 -0.80 7.39
N THR A 54 4.02 -0.70 8.70
CA THR A 54 4.17 -1.83 9.63
C THR A 54 2.80 -2.27 10.12
N PHE A 55 2.55 -3.59 10.15
CA PHE A 55 1.35 -4.15 10.75
C PHE A 55 1.63 -4.57 12.18
N THR A 56 0.78 -4.13 13.11
CA THR A 56 0.88 -4.44 14.53
C THR A 56 -0.45 -4.96 15.05
N ASP A 57 -0.39 -5.85 16.03
CA ASP A 57 -1.58 -6.32 16.73
C ASP A 57 -2.15 -5.24 17.68
N GLY A 58 -3.21 -5.63 18.38
CA GLY A 58 -4.11 -4.79 19.16
C GLY A 58 -3.51 -3.87 20.24
N SER A 59 -2.20 -3.83 20.46
CA SER A 59 -1.54 -2.87 21.37
C SER A 59 -1.46 -1.46 20.78
N PHE A 60 -2.54 -1.00 20.12
CA PHE A 60 -2.65 0.28 19.43
C PHE A 60 -2.03 1.43 20.22
N ASN A 61 -2.36 1.51 21.51
CA ASN A 61 -1.94 2.60 22.39
C ASN A 61 -0.43 2.67 22.62
N ASP A 62 0.28 1.54 22.52
CA ASP A 62 1.72 1.47 22.77
C ASP A 62 2.55 1.68 21.50
N ALA A 63 1.92 1.63 20.32
CA ALA A 63 2.62 1.56 19.04
C ALA A 63 2.71 2.90 18.28
N TYR A 64 1.83 3.87 18.59
CA TYR A 64 1.83 5.18 17.92
C TYR A 64 2.61 6.26 18.68
N PRO A 65 3.27 7.20 17.97
CA PRO A 65 3.91 8.34 18.60
C PRO A 65 2.93 9.17 19.43
N ALA A 66 3.42 9.71 20.55
CA ALA A 66 2.66 10.69 21.34
C ALA A 66 2.26 11.90 20.50
N GLY A 67 0.99 12.31 20.63
CA GLY A 67 0.42 13.43 19.89
C GLY A 67 -0.06 13.11 18.46
N LEU A 68 -0.02 11.84 18.01
CA LEU A 68 -0.61 11.48 16.73
C LEU A 68 -2.14 11.51 16.83
N ASN A 69 -2.78 12.34 15.98
CA ASN A 69 -4.23 12.48 15.85
C ASN A 69 -4.82 11.68 14.67
N GLY A 70 -4.12 10.64 14.23
CA GLY A 70 -4.36 9.89 13.00
C GLY A 70 -3.52 10.39 11.82
N TYR A 71 -3.56 9.65 10.71
CA TYR A 71 -2.82 9.97 9.47
C TYR A 71 -3.63 10.83 8.50
N GLY A 72 -4.91 11.09 8.77
CA GLY A 72 -5.79 11.87 7.90
C GLY A 72 -5.79 11.33 6.46
N PRO A 73 -5.66 12.20 5.43
CA PRO A 73 -5.66 11.78 4.03
C PRO A 73 -4.65 10.68 3.67
N LEU A 74 -3.50 10.63 4.36
CA LEU A 74 -2.46 9.63 4.10
C LEU A 74 -2.96 8.20 4.37
N ALA A 75 -3.90 8.01 5.30
CA ALA A 75 -4.50 6.70 5.56
C ALA A 75 -5.17 6.11 4.30
N ARG A 76 -5.89 6.96 3.56
CA ARG A 76 -6.60 6.55 2.33
C ARG A 76 -5.64 6.33 1.18
N ASP A 77 -4.62 7.17 1.06
CA ASP A 77 -3.62 7.04 0.02
C ASP A 77 -2.80 5.75 0.18
N VAL A 78 -2.43 5.39 1.42
CA VAL A 78 -1.78 4.10 1.71
C VAL A 78 -2.70 2.93 1.39
N ALA A 79 -3.98 2.98 1.81
CA ALA A 79 -4.94 1.94 1.47
C ALA A 79 -5.06 1.74 -0.04
N ALA A 80 -5.19 2.84 -0.79
CA ALA A 80 -5.29 2.81 -2.24
C ALA A 80 -4.02 2.25 -2.90
N ALA A 81 -2.84 2.61 -2.40
CA ALA A 81 -1.58 2.09 -2.91
C ALA A 81 -1.41 0.58 -2.67
N LEU A 82 -1.80 0.07 -1.49
CA LEU A 82 -1.78 -1.37 -1.19
C LEU A 82 -2.75 -2.17 -2.08
N LEU A 83 -3.93 -1.61 -2.36
CA LEU A 83 -4.87 -2.18 -3.31
C LEU A 83 -4.31 -2.22 -4.73
N ALA A 84 -3.81 -1.08 -5.23
CA ALA A 84 -3.25 -0.99 -6.56
C ALA A 84 -2.08 -1.98 -6.73
N ALA A 85 -1.20 -2.10 -5.73
CA ALA A 85 -0.13 -3.09 -5.74
C ALA A 85 -0.63 -4.54 -5.82
N SER A 86 -1.80 -4.84 -5.27
CA SER A 86 -2.42 -6.16 -5.38
C SER A 86 -3.06 -6.38 -6.75
N GLU A 87 -3.75 -5.38 -7.28
CA GLU A 87 -4.42 -5.41 -8.59
C GLU A 87 -3.43 -5.51 -9.75
N ASP A 88 -2.31 -4.79 -9.66
CA ASP A 88 -1.25 -4.78 -10.65
C ASP A 88 -0.28 -5.97 -10.51
N GLY A 89 -0.50 -6.84 -9.51
CA GLY A 89 0.29 -8.05 -9.27
C GLY A 89 1.67 -7.79 -8.64
N ALA A 90 1.97 -6.57 -8.22
CA ALA A 90 3.23 -6.21 -7.56
C ALA A 90 3.46 -7.00 -6.27
N ILE A 91 2.40 -7.27 -5.49
CA ILE A 91 2.49 -8.11 -4.28
C ILE A 91 2.98 -9.53 -4.63
N SER A 92 2.38 -10.17 -5.63
CA SER A 92 2.77 -11.53 -6.05
C SER A 92 4.12 -11.58 -6.78
N ALA A 93 4.62 -10.43 -7.24
CA ALA A 93 5.93 -10.31 -7.87
C ALA A 93 7.06 -10.08 -6.85
N ASP A 94 6.75 -9.78 -5.58
CA ASP A 94 7.78 -9.61 -4.55
C ASP A 94 8.54 -10.93 -4.32
N PRO A 95 9.89 -10.92 -4.28
CA PRO A 95 10.69 -12.14 -4.11
C PRO A 95 10.45 -12.93 -2.81
N LYS A 96 9.91 -12.28 -1.78
CA LYS A 96 9.58 -12.90 -0.49
C LYS A 96 8.14 -13.40 -0.46
N TRP A 97 7.33 -13.08 -1.47
CA TRP A 97 5.96 -13.59 -1.56
C TRP A 97 5.95 -15.11 -1.75
N GLN A 98 5.05 -15.78 -1.03
CA GLN A 98 4.78 -17.20 -1.17
C GLN A 98 3.28 -17.46 -0.97
N PRO A 99 2.71 -18.52 -1.58
CA PRO A 99 1.34 -18.94 -1.29
C PRO A 99 1.17 -19.26 0.20
N GLY A 100 0.10 -18.75 0.79
CA GLY A 100 -0.25 -19.02 2.19
C GLY A 100 0.41 -18.12 3.22
N LEU A 101 1.18 -17.10 2.82
CA LEU A 101 1.61 -16.06 3.74
C LEU A 101 0.39 -15.37 4.38
N GLN A 102 0.43 -15.21 5.69
CA GLN A 102 -0.57 -14.49 6.49
C GLN A 102 0.06 -13.20 7.02
N LEU A 103 -0.78 -12.24 7.41
CA LEU A 103 -0.29 -11.07 8.15
C LEU A 103 0.05 -11.50 9.58
N ARG A 104 1.20 -11.02 10.07
CA ARG A 104 1.63 -11.24 11.44
C ARG A 104 0.59 -10.72 12.43
N GLY A 105 0.17 -11.58 13.35
CA GLY A 105 -0.79 -11.24 14.40
C GLY A 105 -2.25 -11.52 14.07
N CYS A 106 -2.56 -12.11 12.91
CA CYS A 106 -3.90 -12.63 12.62
C CYS A 106 -3.93 -14.14 12.90
N GLU A 107 -4.99 -14.63 13.53
CA GLU A 107 -5.12 -16.04 13.92
C GLU A 107 -5.78 -16.91 12.83
N GLY A 108 -6.61 -16.30 11.99
CA GLY A 108 -7.42 -16.92 10.96
C GLY A 108 -6.73 -17.05 9.61
N ASP A 109 -7.05 -18.12 8.89
CA ASP A 109 -6.53 -18.43 7.55
C ASP A 109 -7.33 -17.81 6.40
N GLY A 110 -8.50 -17.23 6.69
CA GLY A 110 -9.43 -16.71 5.69
C GLY A 110 -9.18 -15.26 5.26
N SER A 111 -9.13 -14.35 6.24
CA SER A 111 -8.99 -12.91 5.99
C SER A 111 -8.53 -12.19 7.25
N CYS A 112 -7.73 -11.16 7.10
CA CYS A 112 -7.38 -10.27 8.19
C CYS A 112 -7.71 -8.82 7.84
N THR A 113 -8.37 -8.13 8.77
CA THR A 113 -8.69 -6.72 8.65
C THR A 113 -7.52 -5.88 9.16
N ILE A 114 -7.12 -4.89 8.38
CA ILE A 114 -6.10 -3.89 8.72
C ILE A 114 -6.80 -2.55 8.85
N LEU A 115 -6.63 -1.92 9.99
CA LEU A 115 -7.15 -0.59 10.28
C LEU A 115 -6.02 0.44 10.17
N ILE A 116 -6.18 1.39 9.26
CA ILE A 116 -5.26 2.52 9.09
C ILE A 116 -5.91 3.75 9.75
N PRO A 117 -5.35 4.30 10.84
CA PRO A 117 -5.97 5.40 11.56
C PRO A 117 -6.10 6.66 10.70
N ASP A 118 -7.34 7.07 10.41
CA ASP A 118 -7.63 8.34 9.72
C ASP A 118 -7.70 9.45 10.78
N HIS A 119 -8.43 9.23 11.87
CA HIS A 119 -8.51 10.13 13.02
C HIS A 119 -8.46 9.38 14.36
N SER A 120 -7.73 9.93 15.33
CA SER A 120 -7.76 9.52 16.74
C SER A 120 -8.12 10.69 17.66
N GLY A 121 -8.78 10.38 18.77
CA GLY A 121 -9.03 11.31 19.87
C GLY A 121 -8.08 11.06 21.05
N GLY A 122 -7.69 12.12 21.73
CA GLY A 122 -6.73 12.05 22.85
C GLY A 122 -5.27 11.98 22.41
N GLU A 123 -4.36 11.94 23.38
CA GLU A 123 -2.91 11.81 23.14
C GLU A 123 -2.40 10.48 23.68
N ALA A 124 -1.31 9.95 23.13
CA ALA A 124 -0.68 8.76 23.71
C ALA A 124 -0.32 8.99 25.19
N PRO A 125 -0.41 7.96 26.05
CA PRO A 125 -0.70 6.55 25.72
C PRO A 125 -2.21 6.23 25.70
N VAL A 126 -3.09 7.22 25.69
CA VAL A 126 -4.55 7.02 25.77
C VAL A 126 -5.29 7.41 24.49
N ALA A 127 -4.55 7.56 23.38
CA ALA A 127 -5.14 7.89 22.08
C ALA A 127 -6.08 6.77 21.63
N GLN A 128 -7.32 7.11 21.33
CA GLN A 128 -8.33 6.19 20.82
C GLN A 128 -8.54 6.48 19.34
N ILE A 129 -8.39 5.48 18.47
CA ILE A 129 -8.88 5.61 17.09
C ILE A 129 -10.37 5.89 17.17
N THR A 130 -10.81 6.86 16.38
CA THR A 130 -12.25 7.16 16.23
C THR A 130 -12.72 6.80 14.83
N PHE A 131 -11.84 6.92 13.84
CA PHE A 131 -12.09 6.53 12.45
C PHE A 131 -10.86 5.88 11.83
N ALA A 132 -11.09 4.79 11.11
CA ALA A 132 -10.05 4.11 10.33
C ALA A 132 -10.49 3.87 8.89
N VAL A 133 -9.49 3.79 8.01
CA VAL A 133 -9.64 3.19 6.69
C VAL A 133 -9.39 1.69 6.81
N GLU A 134 -10.30 0.90 6.25
CA GLU A 134 -10.23 -0.55 6.30
C GLU A 134 -9.59 -1.13 5.03
N VAL A 135 -8.62 -2.03 5.22
CA VAL A 135 -8.07 -2.89 4.17
C VAL A 135 -8.18 -4.33 4.63
N ILE A 136 -8.68 -5.24 3.80
CA ILE A 136 -8.67 -6.68 4.06
C ILE A 136 -7.49 -7.30 3.33
N TYR A 137 -6.70 -8.10 4.03
CA TYR A 137 -5.79 -9.05 3.41
C TYR A 137 -6.43 -10.43 3.37
N SER A 138 -6.60 -10.99 2.17
CA SER A 138 -7.17 -12.32 1.99
C SER A 138 -6.66 -12.95 0.71
N MET A 139 -6.38 -14.26 0.76
CA MET A 139 -5.89 -15.05 -0.38
C MET A 139 -4.66 -14.42 -1.06
N GLY A 140 -3.72 -13.91 -0.27
CA GLY A 140 -2.47 -13.36 -0.79
C GLY A 140 -2.56 -11.92 -1.32
N GLN A 141 -3.69 -11.23 -1.15
CA GLN A 141 -3.96 -9.91 -1.75
C GLN A 141 -4.61 -8.94 -0.76
N PHE A 142 -4.30 -7.66 -0.90
CA PHE A 142 -5.03 -6.57 -0.26
C PHE A 142 -6.29 -6.24 -1.06
N ARG A 143 -7.41 -6.01 -0.37
CA ARG A 143 -8.75 -5.76 -0.91
C ARG A 143 -9.41 -4.67 -0.08
N SER A 144 -10.21 -3.80 -0.69
CA SER A 144 -10.98 -2.80 0.05
C SER A 144 -12.38 -3.33 0.35
N VAL A 145 -12.89 -2.95 1.51
CA VAL A 145 -14.21 -3.37 1.98
C VAL A 145 -15.25 -2.29 1.67
N THR A 146 -14.92 -1.02 1.92
CA THR A 146 -15.81 0.12 1.64
C THR A 146 -15.04 1.46 1.56
N PRO A 147 -15.51 2.44 0.77
CA PRO A 147 -14.95 3.80 0.75
C PRO A 147 -15.38 4.69 1.94
N LYS A 148 -16.16 4.14 2.89
CA LYS A 148 -16.65 4.87 4.06
C LYS A 148 -15.73 4.62 5.25
N LEU A 149 -15.39 5.69 5.98
CA LEU A 149 -14.72 5.57 7.27
C LEU A 149 -15.62 4.81 8.25
N TRP A 150 -15.06 3.82 8.93
CA TRP A 150 -15.76 3.10 9.96
C TRP A 150 -15.55 3.79 11.31
N PRO A 151 -16.62 4.09 12.06
CA PRO A 151 -16.47 4.40 13.48
C PRO A 151 -15.90 3.17 14.17
N PHE A 152 -14.87 3.36 14.98
CA PHE A 152 -14.13 2.27 15.61
C PHE A 152 -13.74 2.67 17.03
N ASP A 153 -13.81 1.73 17.97
CA ASP A 153 -13.30 1.90 19.33
C ASP A 153 -12.29 0.79 19.63
N ALA A 154 -11.01 1.16 19.63
CA ALA A 154 -9.92 0.24 19.85
C ALA A 154 -10.00 -0.51 21.20
N SER A 155 -10.67 0.06 22.21
CA SER A 155 -10.79 -0.53 23.54
C SER A 155 -11.82 -1.68 23.61
N THR A 156 -12.79 -1.69 22.70
CA THR A 156 -13.84 -2.72 22.64
C THR A 156 -13.66 -3.67 21.48
N ASP A 157 -13.28 -3.15 20.31
CA ASP A 157 -13.38 -3.89 19.05
C ASP A 157 -12.21 -4.86 18.88
N THR A 158 -11.01 -4.49 19.33
CA THR A 158 -9.80 -5.35 19.24
C THR A 158 -9.85 -6.55 20.18
N LYS A 159 -10.47 -6.42 21.35
CA LYS A 159 -10.53 -7.48 22.37
C LYS A 159 -11.31 -8.72 21.89
N HIS A 160 -12.14 -8.55 20.86
CA HIS A 160 -13.04 -9.58 20.36
C HIS A 160 -12.80 -9.93 18.89
N MET A 161 -11.76 -9.37 18.26
CA MET A 161 -11.46 -9.57 16.84
C MET A 161 -9.99 -10.01 16.67
N PRO A 162 -9.70 -11.32 16.71
CA PRO A 162 -8.34 -11.85 16.58
C PRO A 162 -7.73 -11.64 15.19
N ASP A 163 -8.56 -11.35 14.18
CA ASP A 163 -8.14 -11.11 12.79
C ASP A 163 -8.19 -9.61 12.45
N MET A 164 -7.69 -8.79 13.36
CA MET A 164 -7.66 -7.33 13.21
C MET A 164 -6.31 -6.76 13.64
N LEU A 165 -5.68 -6.03 12.72
CA LEU A 165 -4.39 -5.36 12.90
C LEU A 165 -4.49 -3.85 12.69
N PHE A 166 -3.47 -3.13 13.14
CA PHE A 166 -3.27 -1.72 12.85
C PHE A 166 -2.09 -1.50 11.92
N ALA A 167 -2.18 -0.47 11.09
CA ALA A 167 -1.09 -0.05 10.20
C ALA A 167 -0.40 1.22 10.70
N ILE A 168 0.88 1.12 11.03
CA ILE A 168 1.75 2.26 11.35
C ILE A 168 2.46 2.70 10.08
N ILE A 169 2.27 3.95 9.70
CA ILE A 169 2.88 4.58 8.54
C ILE A 169 4.01 5.50 9.00
N THR A 170 5.20 5.30 8.43
CA THR A 170 6.38 6.16 8.63
C THR A 170 6.99 6.54 7.29
N PRO A 171 7.66 7.70 7.16
CA PRO A 171 8.49 7.97 5.98
C PRO A 171 9.53 6.86 5.79
N ALA A 172 9.72 6.42 4.55
CA ALA A 172 10.73 5.42 4.21
C ALA A 172 12.15 5.96 4.50
N ARG A 173 13.05 5.08 4.92
CA ARG A 173 14.44 5.41 5.28
C ARG A 173 15.43 5.20 4.14
#